data_AF-A0A1E8U4X1-F1
#
_entry.id   AF-A0A1E8U4X1-F1
#
_cell.length_a   1.000
_cell.length_b   1.000
_cell.length_c   1.000
_cell.angle_alpha   90.00
_cell.angle_beta   90.00
_cell.angle_gamma   90.00
#
_symmetry.space_group_name_H-M   'P 1'
#
loop_
_entity.id
_entity.type
_entity.pdbx_description
1 polymer ?
#
loop_
_entity_poly.entity_id
_entity_poly.type
_entity_poly.pdbx_seq_one_letter_code
_entity_poly.pdbx_strand_id
1 'polypeptide(L)'
;MIGAYLKKYRTEGDVTTKSLAEDLNVSQSYISQIENEKKIPSLTKLFEITESIASFSIKEKCEQDGLEFDEYYIEYQTLASKYIDDIIKNINMDSVHNDKEKQLLKDLIELRNGESIFSKLKTYKDISQDIINGKNIKINLDYIFRKNVKITIDGQALTTEDLTALQILIEGIRSRHKS
;
A
#
# COMPACT_ATOMS: atom_id res chain seq x y z
N MET A 1 13.71 -12.98 13.90
CA MET A 1 12.39 -13.62 13.86
C MET A 1 11.55 -13.06 12.72
N ILE A 2 11.54 -11.74 12.52
CA ILE A 2 10.84 -11.08 11.42
C ILE A 2 11.41 -11.52 10.06
N GLY A 3 12.75 -11.62 9.94
CA GLY A 3 13.42 -12.05 8.72
C GLY A 3 12.97 -13.43 8.22
N ALA A 4 12.77 -14.38 9.14
CA ALA A 4 12.28 -15.71 8.84
C ALA A 4 10.86 -15.71 8.25
N TYR A 5 9.97 -14.84 8.74
CA TYR A 5 8.63 -14.68 8.16
C TYR A 5 8.68 -14.05 6.77
N LEU A 6 9.53 -13.04 6.56
CA LEU A 6 9.73 -12.45 5.23
C LEU A 6 10.23 -13.50 4.24
N LYS A 7 11.19 -14.32 4.65
CA LYS A 7 11.69 -15.45 3.84
C LYS A 7 10.58 -16.44 3.52
N LYS A 8 9.78 -16.82 4.51
CA LYS A 8 8.64 -17.72 4.34
C LYS A 8 7.68 -17.21 3.27
N TYR A 9 7.15 -15.99 3.42
CA TYR A 9 6.19 -15.43 2.45
C TYR A 9 6.79 -15.25 1.08
N ARG A 10 8.05 -14.81 1.01
CA ARG A 10 8.77 -14.70 -0.25
C ARG A 10 8.82 -16.06 -0.97
N THR A 11 9.14 -17.14 -0.26
CA THR A 11 9.20 -18.48 -0.86
C THR A 11 7.83 -19.07 -1.17
N GLU A 12 6.82 -18.81 -0.34
CA GLU A 12 5.45 -19.29 -0.59
C GLU A 12 4.78 -18.58 -1.77
N GLY A 13 5.21 -17.36 -2.08
CA GLY A 13 4.78 -16.59 -3.24
C GLY A 13 5.68 -16.73 -4.47
N ASP A 14 6.58 -17.72 -4.50
CA ASP A 14 7.53 -17.97 -5.59
C ASP A 14 8.40 -16.75 -6.00
N VAL A 15 8.59 -15.81 -5.06
CA VAL A 15 9.36 -14.59 -5.29
C VAL A 15 10.84 -14.89 -5.08
N THR A 16 11.69 -14.57 -6.04
CA THR A 16 13.14 -14.77 -5.86
C THR A 16 13.76 -13.62 -5.05
N THR A 17 14.82 -13.89 -4.30
CA THR A 17 15.60 -12.81 -3.64
C THR A 17 16.14 -11.80 -4.66
N LYS A 18 16.40 -12.24 -5.89
CA LYS A 18 16.85 -11.40 -7.00
C LYS A 18 15.76 -10.40 -7.43
N SER A 19 14.59 -10.89 -7.80
CA SER A 19 13.48 -10.05 -8.26
C SER A 19 13.04 -9.05 -7.18
N LEU A 20 12.96 -9.50 -5.92
CA LEU A 20 12.64 -8.62 -4.79
C LEU A 20 13.69 -7.52 -4.59
N ALA A 21 14.98 -7.85 -4.69
CA ALA A 21 16.04 -6.87 -4.53
C ALA A 21 16.08 -5.84 -5.67
N GLU A 22 15.81 -6.29 -6.91
CA GLU A 22 15.72 -5.43 -8.09
C GLU A 22 14.56 -4.44 -7.97
N ASP A 23 13.37 -4.90 -7.56
CA ASP A 23 12.19 -4.06 -7.36
C ASP A 23 12.41 -2.99 -6.28
N LEU A 24 13.03 -3.38 -5.16
CA LEU A 24 13.30 -2.49 -4.02
C LEU A 24 14.53 -1.61 -4.21
N ASN A 25 15.23 -1.72 -5.34
CA ASN A 25 16.50 -1.04 -5.62
C ASN A 25 17.54 -1.22 -4.50
N VAL A 26 17.75 -2.46 -4.07
CA VAL A 26 18.75 -2.85 -3.05
C VAL A 26 19.58 -4.03 -3.53
N SER A 27 20.63 -4.39 -2.79
CA SER A 27 21.40 -5.58 -3.13
C SER A 27 20.69 -6.87 -2.67
N GLN A 28 20.86 -7.95 -3.42
CA GLN A 28 20.37 -9.28 -2.99
C GLN A 28 20.94 -9.70 -1.62
N SER A 29 22.18 -9.31 -1.36
CA SER A 29 22.84 -9.53 -0.06
C SER A 29 22.11 -8.81 1.07
N TYR A 30 21.60 -7.59 0.84
CA TYR A 30 20.83 -6.85 1.84
C TYR A 30 19.55 -7.60 2.23
N ILE A 31 18.78 -8.09 1.25
CA ILE A 31 17.58 -8.89 1.51
C ILE A 31 17.94 -10.19 2.24
N SER A 32 18.97 -10.90 1.78
CA SER A 32 19.45 -12.12 2.44
C SER A 32 19.91 -11.88 3.87
N GLN A 33 20.57 -10.75 4.15
CA GLN A 33 20.95 -10.39 5.52
C GLN A 33 19.73 -10.16 6.42
N ILE A 34 18.65 -9.58 5.90
CA ILE A 34 17.39 -9.44 6.64
C ILE A 34 16.77 -10.81 6.89
N GLU A 35 16.59 -11.62 5.85
CA GLU A 35 15.96 -12.94 5.94
C GLU A 35 16.68 -13.92 6.88
N ASN A 36 17.99 -13.74 7.05
CA ASN A 36 18.82 -14.55 7.94
C ASN A 36 19.10 -13.85 9.28
N GLU A 37 18.30 -12.84 9.65
CA GLU A 37 18.34 -12.15 10.96
C GLU A 37 19.67 -11.43 11.26
N LYS A 38 20.50 -11.22 10.23
CA LYS A 38 21.78 -10.50 10.33
C LYS A 38 21.58 -8.98 10.30
N LYS A 39 20.45 -8.52 9.76
CA LYS A 39 20.11 -7.10 9.64
C LYS A 39 18.64 -6.89 9.96
N ILE A 40 18.35 -5.92 10.82
CA ILE A 40 16.99 -5.50 11.12
C ILE A 40 16.62 -4.36 10.17
N PRO A 41 15.54 -4.48 9.36
CA PRO A 41 15.09 -3.40 8.49
C PRO A 41 14.50 -2.26 9.30
N SER A 42 14.37 -1.08 8.69
CA SER A 42 13.49 -0.06 9.24
C SER A 42 12.04 -0.49 9.07
N LEU A 43 11.14 0.10 9.85
CA LEU A 43 9.70 -0.08 9.70
C LEU A 43 9.21 0.20 8.26
N THR A 44 9.63 1.31 7.67
CA THR A 44 9.31 1.65 6.26
C THR A 44 9.79 0.56 5.31
N LYS A 45 11.04 0.10 5.48
CA LYS A 45 11.61 -0.93 4.60
C LYS A 45 10.93 -2.29 4.78
N LEU A 46 10.48 -2.61 5.99
CA LEU A 46 9.68 -3.80 6.24
C LEU A 46 8.39 -3.78 5.43
N PHE A 47 7.67 -2.65 5.43
CA PHE A 47 6.45 -2.51 4.62
C PHE A 47 6.72 -2.63 3.13
N GLU A 48 7.72 -1.93 2.62
CA GLU A 48 8.12 -2.02 1.21
C GLU A 48 8.45 -3.47 0.82
N ILE A 49 9.16 -4.21 1.68
CA ILE A 49 9.45 -5.63 1.43
C ILE A 49 8.16 -6.46 1.40
N THR A 50 7.26 -6.29 2.36
CA THR A 50 6.00 -7.06 2.40
C THR A 50 5.06 -6.75 1.23
N GLU A 51 4.97 -5.48 0.82
CA GLU A 51 4.18 -5.05 -0.33
C GLU A 51 4.75 -5.61 -1.63
N SER A 52 6.07 -5.55 -1.81
CA SER A 52 6.74 -6.10 -2.99
C SER A 52 6.59 -7.63 -3.07
N ILE A 53 6.76 -8.34 -1.95
CA ILE A 53 6.49 -9.79 -1.91
C ILE A 53 5.04 -10.08 -2.30
N ALA A 54 4.08 -9.36 -1.71
CA ALA A 54 2.66 -9.57 -1.99
C ALA A 54 2.32 -9.29 -3.47
N SER A 55 2.86 -8.21 -4.04
CA SER A 55 2.60 -7.81 -5.42
C SER A 55 3.12 -8.87 -6.40
N PHE A 56 4.35 -9.34 -6.22
CA PHE A 56 4.89 -10.45 -7.02
C PHE A 56 4.09 -11.74 -6.85
N SER A 57 3.63 -12.05 -5.63
CA SER A 57 2.86 -13.27 -5.34
C SER A 57 1.50 -13.32 -6.04
N ILE A 58 0.94 -12.17 -6.41
CA ILE A 58 -0.35 -12.08 -7.09
C ILE A 58 -0.21 -11.78 -8.59
N LYS A 59 0.94 -11.28 -9.04
CA LYS A 59 1.15 -10.81 -10.42
C LYS A 59 0.82 -11.86 -11.47
N GLU A 60 1.32 -13.09 -11.31
CA GLU A 60 1.03 -14.17 -12.26
C GLU A 60 -0.45 -14.61 -12.26
N LYS A 61 -1.14 -14.53 -11.11
CA LYS A 61 -2.59 -14.83 -11.04
C LYS A 61 -3.41 -13.79 -11.79
N CYS A 62 -3.00 -12.52 -11.71
CA CYS A 62 -3.71 -11.42 -12.35
C CYS A 62 -3.51 -11.38 -13.88
N GLU A 63 -2.32 -11.76 -14.37
CA GLU A 63 -2.05 -11.90 -15.80
C GLU A 63 -2.89 -13.02 -16.46
N GLN A 64 -3.32 -14.03 -15.68
CA GLN A 64 -4.17 -15.13 -16.15
C GLN A 64 -5.67 -14.81 -16.09
N ASP A 65 -6.11 -14.05 -15.07
CA ASP A 65 -7.53 -13.79 -14.79
C ASP A 65 -8.07 -12.47 -15.37
N GLY A 66 -7.20 -11.62 -15.95
CA GLY A 66 -7.62 -10.36 -16.60
C GLY A 66 -8.10 -9.27 -15.64
N LEU A 67 -7.60 -9.29 -14.39
CA LEU A 67 -7.97 -8.35 -13.34
C LEU A 67 -7.61 -6.89 -13.72
N GLU A 68 -8.55 -5.97 -13.46
CA GLU A 68 -8.32 -4.53 -13.62
C GLU A 68 -7.30 -4.01 -12.60
N PHE A 69 -6.58 -2.94 -12.96
CA PHE A 69 -5.45 -2.41 -12.16
C PHE A 69 -5.81 -2.09 -10.70
N ASP A 70 -7.05 -1.64 -10.45
CA ASP A 70 -7.53 -1.28 -9.12
C ASP A 70 -7.82 -2.51 -8.24
N GLU A 71 -8.27 -3.63 -8.84
CA GLU A 71 -8.51 -4.90 -8.13
C GLU A 71 -7.17 -5.55 -7.72
N TYR A 72 -6.20 -5.56 -8.64
CA TYR A 72 -4.82 -5.98 -8.38
C TYR A 72 -4.23 -5.24 -7.16
N TYR A 73 -4.41 -3.92 -7.13
CA TYR A 73 -3.87 -3.08 -6.07
C TYR A 73 -4.43 -3.45 -4.69
N ILE A 74 -5.75 -3.63 -4.61
CA ILE A 74 -6.45 -3.98 -3.36
C ILE A 74 -6.00 -5.37 -2.87
N GLU A 75 -5.84 -6.31 -3.78
CA GLU A 75 -5.48 -7.68 -3.44
C GLU A 75 -4.08 -7.79 -2.83
N TYR A 76 -3.05 -7.19 -3.45
CA TYR A 76 -1.71 -7.31 -2.88
C TYR A 76 -1.60 -6.55 -1.56
N GLN A 77 -2.31 -5.42 -1.42
CA GLN A 77 -2.30 -4.68 -0.16
C GLN A 77 -2.97 -5.46 0.97
N THR A 78 -4.06 -6.15 0.67
CA THR A 78 -4.72 -7.05 1.62
C THR A 78 -3.78 -8.18 2.05
N LEU A 79 -3.05 -8.75 1.08
CA LEU A 79 -2.09 -9.82 1.33
C LEU A 79 -0.88 -9.33 2.15
N ALA A 80 -0.33 -8.15 1.84
CA ALA A 80 0.77 -7.54 2.60
C ALA A 80 0.35 -7.26 4.05
N SER A 81 -0.86 -6.75 4.26
CA SER A 81 -1.42 -6.54 5.61
C SER A 81 -1.53 -7.85 6.39
N LYS A 82 -1.97 -8.94 5.74
CA LYS A 82 -2.02 -10.27 6.34
C LYS A 82 -0.63 -10.78 6.76
N TYR A 83 0.41 -10.55 5.95
CA TYR A 83 1.77 -10.91 6.31
C TYR A 83 2.23 -10.21 7.59
N ILE A 84 1.93 -8.92 7.73
CA ILE A 84 2.24 -8.14 8.93
C ILE A 84 1.45 -8.64 10.15
N ASP A 85 0.16 -8.96 9.98
CA ASP A 85 -0.66 -9.54 11.05
C ASP A 85 -0.11 -10.85 11.56
N ASP A 86 0.30 -11.72 10.64
CA ASP A 86 0.90 -13.00 11.00
C ASP A 86 2.26 -12.81 11.69
N ILE A 87 3.06 -11.82 11.29
CA ILE A 87 4.31 -11.46 11.99
C ILE A 87 4.00 -11.05 13.44
N ILE A 88 3.05 -10.12 13.62
CA ILE A 88 2.67 -9.62 14.95
C ILE A 88 2.12 -10.74 15.84
N LYS A 89 1.26 -11.61 15.28
CA LYS A 89 0.58 -12.66 16.04
C LYS A 89 1.53 -13.77 16.48
N ASN A 90 2.51 -14.12 15.65
CA ASN A 90 3.31 -15.33 15.86
C ASN A 90 4.71 -15.06 16.44
N ILE A 91 5.13 -13.80 16.57
CA ILE A 91 6.39 -13.46 17.24
C ILE A 91 6.11 -13.12 18.71
N ASN A 92 6.57 -13.99 19.62
CA ASN A 92 6.51 -13.71 21.04
C ASN A 92 7.58 -12.66 21.43
N MET A 93 7.15 -11.48 21.87
CA MET A 93 8.02 -10.36 22.23
C MET A 93 9.05 -10.71 23.34
N ASP A 94 8.74 -11.66 24.23
CA ASP A 94 9.66 -12.09 25.29
C ASP A 94 10.79 -12.98 24.78
N SER A 95 10.60 -13.61 23.61
CA SER A 95 11.63 -14.39 22.92
C SER A 95 12.57 -13.55 22.05
N VAL A 96 12.27 -12.27 21.86
CA VAL A 96 13.10 -11.36 21.06
C VAL A 96 14.22 -10.79 21.94
N HIS A 97 15.44 -11.29 21.73
CA HIS A 97 16.63 -10.85 22.47
C HIS A 97 17.34 -9.63 21.86
N ASN A 98 17.02 -9.26 20.62
CA ASN A 98 17.62 -8.09 19.96
C ASN A 98 16.76 -6.85 20.20
N ASP A 99 17.32 -5.83 20.86
CA ASP A 99 16.58 -4.61 21.22
C ASP A 99 16.00 -3.86 20.01
N LYS A 100 16.71 -3.85 18.87
CA LYS A 100 16.22 -3.19 17.65
C LYS A 100 15.04 -3.93 17.05
N GLU A 101 15.11 -5.26 17.03
CA GLU A 101 14.00 -6.09 16.55
C GLU A 101 12.80 -5.99 17.49
N LYS A 102 13.04 -5.95 18.81
CA LYS A 102 12.01 -5.75 19.82
C LYS A 102 11.33 -4.40 19.68
N GLN A 103 12.10 -3.34 19.41
CA GLN A 103 11.55 -2.01 19.14
C GLN A 103 10.73 -1.99 17.85
N LEU A 104 11.25 -2.59 16.77
CA LEU A 104 10.49 -2.72 15.50
C LEU A 104 9.15 -3.43 15.70
N LEU A 105 9.11 -4.51 16.49
CA LEU A 105 7.87 -5.22 16.80
C LEU A 105 6.90 -4.37 17.61
N LYS A 106 7.38 -3.60 18.59
CA LYS A 106 6.56 -2.64 19.33
C LYS A 106 5.97 -1.59 18.41
N ASP A 107 6.81 -1.00 17.55
CA ASP A 107 6.38 -0.01 16.58
C ASP A 107 5.28 -0.60 15.68
N LEU A 108 5.45 -1.83 15.17
CA LEU A 108 4.43 -2.52 14.38
C LEU A 108 3.10 -2.71 15.14
N ILE A 109 3.15 -3.15 16.39
CA ILE A 109 1.96 -3.36 17.24
C ILE A 109 1.27 -2.02 17.52
N GLU A 110 2.02 -0.98 17.88
CA GLU A 110 1.48 0.35 18.13
C GLU A 110 0.82 0.93 16.88
N LEU A 111 1.45 0.78 15.72
CA LEU A 111 0.88 1.20 14.44
C LEU A 111 -0.39 0.44 14.10
N ARG A 112 -0.45 -0.86 14.41
CA ARG A 112 -1.63 -1.70 14.12
C ARG A 112 -2.80 -1.35 15.02
N ASN A 113 -2.53 -1.09 16.29
CA ASN A 113 -3.53 -0.73 17.29
C ASN A 113 -3.98 0.73 17.18
N GLY A 114 -3.10 1.62 16.70
CA GLY A 114 -3.50 2.96 16.29
C GLY A 114 -4.24 2.89 14.97
N GLU A 115 -5.56 3.09 14.98
CA GLU A 115 -6.44 3.13 13.78
C GLU A 115 -5.94 4.07 12.65
N SER A 116 -4.89 4.87 12.88
CA SER A 116 -4.47 6.02 12.09
C SER A 116 -3.31 5.78 11.09
N ILE A 117 -2.53 4.68 11.14
CA ILE A 117 -1.33 4.57 10.26
C ILE A 117 -1.42 3.42 9.25
N PHE A 118 -2.03 2.28 9.57
CA PHE A 118 -2.44 1.33 8.52
C PHE A 118 -3.56 1.92 7.64
N SER A 119 -4.37 2.84 8.16
CA SER A 119 -5.28 3.67 7.36
C SER A 119 -4.59 4.77 6.55
N LYS A 120 -3.32 5.11 6.85
CA LYS A 120 -2.46 5.97 6.02
C LYS A 120 -1.66 5.20 4.98
N LEU A 121 -1.40 3.91 5.21
CA LEU A 121 -0.86 2.98 4.20
C LEU A 121 -1.95 2.52 3.20
N LYS A 122 -3.24 2.77 3.50
CA LYS A 122 -4.24 2.94 2.43
C LYS A 122 -3.89 4.19 1.63
N THR A 123 -3.20 3.99 0.51
CA THR A 123 -3.01 4.97 -0.58
C THR A 123 -4.30 5.43 -1.26
N TYR A 124 -5.46 5.04 -0.76
CA TYR A 124 -6.73 5.69 -1.03
C TYR A 124 -7.55 5.75 0.25
N LYS A 125 -7.78 6.97 0.77
CA LYS A 125 -8.84 7.15 1.76
C LYS A 125 -10.16 6.97 1.02
N ASP A 126 -10.76 5.79 1.15
CA ASP A 126 -12.15 5.61 0.75
C ASP A 126 -13.02 6.54 1.61
N ILE A 127 -13.42 7.65 1.01
CA ILE A 127 -14.27 8.66 1.64
C ILE A 127 -15.75 8.32 1.52
N SER A 128 -16.14 7.20 0.90
CA SER A 128 -17.55 6.83 0.71
C SER A 128 -18.30 6.78 2.04
N GLN A 129 -17.69 6.19 3.07
CA GLN A 129 -18.29 6.17 4.41
C GLN A 129 -18.32 7.54 5.08
N ASP A 130 -17.35 8.41 4.82
CA ASP A 130 -17.39 9.79 5.33
C ASP A 130 -18.52 10.60 4.66
N ILE A 131 -18.78 10.34 3.36
CA ILE A 131 -19.90 10.93 2.60
C ILE A 131 -21.24 10.42 3.15
N ILE A 132 -21.39 9.09 3.29
CA ILE A 132 -22.62 8.46 3.79
C ILE A 132 -22.95 8.96 5.20
N ASN A 133 -21.93 9.12 6.05
CA ASN A 133 -22.11 9.61 7.42
C ASN A 133 -22.18 11.14 7.53
N GLY A 134 -22.25 11.87 6.40
CA GLY A 134 -22.45 13.31 6.37
C GLY A 134 -21.31 14.15 6.95
N LYS A 135 -20.08 13.63 6.95
CA LYS A 135 -18.92 14.38 7.45
C LYS A 135 -18.57 15.52 6.50
N ASN A 136 -18.02 16.61 7.05
CA ASN A 136 -17.46 17.69 6.25
C ASN A 136 -16.19 17.23 5.53
N ILE A 137 -16.23 17.19 4.20
CA ILE A 137 -15.11 16.78 3.34
C ILE A 137 -14.65 17.99 2.53
N LYS A 138 -13.33 18.24 2.53
CA LYS A 138 -12.68 19.26 1.70
C LYS A 138 -11.89 18.57 0.59
N ILE A 139 -12.29 18.79 -0.67
CA ILE A 139 -11.62 18.24 -1.86
C ILE A 139 -11.04 19.38 -2.68
N ASN A 140 -9.75 19.29 -3.04
CA ASN A 140 -9.13 20.20 -4.01
C ASN A 140 -9.18 19.57 -5.41
N LEU A 141 -10.03 20.14 -6.27
CA LEU A 141 -10.24 19.65 -7.63
C LEU A 141 -9.28 20.25 -8.66
N ASP A 142 -8.39 21.19 -8.30
CA ASP A 142 -7.50 21.83 -9.29
C ASP A 142 -6.48 20.85 -9.91
N TYR A 143 -6.19 19.75 -9.23
CA TYR A 143 -5.23 18.75 -9.68
C TYR A 143 -5.78 17.86 -10.80
N ILE A 144 -7.11 17.70 -10.92
CA ILE A 144 -7.72 16.83 -11.93
C ILE A 144 -7.53 17.37 -13.35
N PHE A 145 -7.26 18.68 -13.47
CA PHE A 145 -7.01 19.37 -14.73
C PHE A 145 -5.52 19.52 -15.06
N ARG A 146 -4.62 19.08 -14.16
CA ARG A 146 -3.18 19.04 -14.42
C ARG A 146 -2.88 17.76 -15.19
N LYS A 147 -2.00 17.84 -16.20
CA LYS A 147 -1.74 16.76 -17.17
C LYS A 147 -1.49 15.40 -16.49
N ASN A 148 -2.04 14.35 -17.12
CA ASN A 148 -1.86 12.91 -16.83
C ASN A 148 -2.71 12.28 -15.72
N VAL A 149 -3.76 12.93 -15.23
CA VAL A 149 -4.73 12.26 -14.35
C VAL A 149 -5.70 11.42 -15.20
N LYS A 150 -5.75 10.11 -14.96
CA LYS A 150 -6.75 9.20 -15.55
C LYS A 150 -7.93 9.09 -14.60
N ILE A 151 -9.03 9.78 -14.91
CA ILE A 151 -10.31 9.65 -14.19
C ILE A 151 -11.21 8.77 -15.03
N THR A 152 -11.88 7.82 -14.39
CA THR A 152 -12.86 6.94 -15.03
C THR A 152 -14.24 7.13 -14.41
N ILE A 153 -15.28 7.04 -15.23
CA ILE A 153 -16.67 6.90 -14.80
C ILE A 153 -17.19 5.60 -15.41
N ASP A 154 -17.74 4.72 -14.58
CA ASP A 154 -18.22 3.39 -14.99
C ASP A 154 -17.17 2.60 -15.80
N GLY A 155 -15.90 2.69 -15.37
CA GLY A 155 -14.76 2.04 -16.01
C GLY A 155 -14.25 2.71 -17.28
N GLN A 156 -14.89 3.77 -17.78
CA GLN A 156 -14.48 4.48 -18.99
C GLN A 156 -13.69 5.74 -18.65
N ALA A 157 -12.52 5.91 -19.26
CA ALA A 157 -11.69 7.10 -19.07
C ALA A 157 -12.37 8.35 -19.65
N LEU A 158 -12.36 9.44 -18.89
CA LEU A 158 -12.86 10.72 -19.34
C LEU A 158 -12.06 11.24 -20.54
N THR A 159 -12.77 11.72 -21.55
CA THR A 159 -12.18 12.37 -22.72
C THR A 159 -11.72 13.80 -22.38
N THR A 160 -10.97 14.42 -23.30
CA THR A 160 -10.62 15.85 -23.17
C THR A 160 -11.84 16.76 -23.13
N GLU A 161 -12.91 16.40 -23.84
CA GLU A 161 -14.17 17.13 -23.87
C GLU A 161 -14.89 17.03 -22.51
N ASP A 162 -14.94 15.83 -21.92
CA ASP A 162 -15.52 15.61 -20.58
C ASP A 162 -14.78 16.41 -19.51
N LEU A 163 -13.45 16.41 -19.55
CA LEU A 163 -12.62 17.19 -18.63
C LEU A 163 -12.85 18.70 -18.79
N THR A 164 -13.05 19.16 -20.03
CA THR A 164 -13.35 20.58 -20.31
C THR A 164 -14.74 20.96 -19.77
N ALA A 165 -15.75 20.11 -19.98
CA ALA A 165 -17.10 20.33 -19.45
C ALA A 165 -17.09 20.36 -17.91
N LEU A 166 -16.34 19.45 -17.28
CA LEU A 166 -16.17 19.40 -15.83
C LEU A 166 -15.48 20.67 -15.30
N GLN A 167 -14.47 21.18 -16.01
CA GLN A 167 -13.80 22.43 -15.64
C GLN A 167 -14.78 23.60 -15.64
N ILE A 168 -15.56 23.75 -16.71
CA ILE A 168 -16.58 24.81 -16.84
C ILE A 168 -17.59 24.73 -15.69
N LEU A 169 -18.07 23.53 -15.36
CA LEU A 169 -19.00 23.32 -14.26
C LEU A 169 -18.41 23.78 -12.91
N ILE A 170 -17.17 23.40 -12.60
CA ILE A 170 -16.50 23.76 -11.36
C ILE A 170 -16.29 25.28 -11.27
N GLU A 171 -15.87 25.91 -12.36
CA GLU A 171 -15.69 27.36 -12.42
C GLU A 171 -17.03 28.09 -12.21
N GLY A 172 -18.12 27.59 -12.78
CA GLY A 172 -19.48 28.12 -12.58
C GLY A 172 -20.01 27.94 -11.15
N ILE A 173 -19.64 26.86 -10.45
CA ILE A 173 -19.94 26.71 -9.02
C ILE A 173 -19.14 27.73 -8.21
N ARG A 174 -17.83 27.86 -8.48
CA ARG A 174 -16.94 28.80 -7.77
C ARG A 174 -17.38 30.26 -7.91
N SER A 175 -17.83 30.67 -9.09
CA SER A 175 -18.28 32.04 -9.32
C SER A 175 -19.54 32.38 -8.50
N ARG A 176 -20.49 31.44 -8.39
CA ARG A 176 -21.71 31.62 -7.56
C ARG A 176 -21.42 31.77 -6.07
N HIS A 177 -20.36 31.15 -5.56
CA HIS A 177 -19.97 31.27 -4.15
C HIS A 177 -19.08 32.47 -3.83
N LYS A 178 -18.56 33.16 -4.85
CA LYS A 178 -17.78 34.41 -4.70
C LYS A 178 -18.65 35.67 -4.85
N SER A 179 -19.92 35.50 -5.22
CA SER A 179 -20.92 36.56 -5.39
C SER A 179 -21.79 36.67 -4.14
#